data_AF-A0A7K9AZV0-F1
#
_entry.id   AF-A0A7K9AZV0-F1
#
_cell.length_a   1.000
_cell.length_b   1.000
_cell.length_c   1.000
_cell.angle_alpha   90.00
_cell.angle_beta   90.00
_cell.angle_gamma   90.00
#
_symmetry.space_group_name_H-M   'P 1'
#
loop_
_entity.id
_entity.type
_entity.pdbx_description
1 polymer ?
#
loop_
_entity_poly.entity_id
_entity_poly.type
_entity_poly.pdbx_seq_one_letter_code
_entity_poly.pdbx_strand_id
1 'polypeptide(L)'
;QVFEACDEDNKGYLSREDFKVAVVMLFGYKPSKVEVDSVMSSVQPENSGILLEKFLNLMSTKKAVQLLDSETRHIFTAFDMQDRGFLTLEDFKKVFNSVSPRLSERIVVEAFREVDQDSDGHVSFKEFESAMKYGQDEVSTLYFA
;
A
#
# COMPACT_ATOMS: atom_id res chain seq x y z
N GLN A 1 5.70 15.66 -16.93
CA GLN A 1 5.83 16.74 -15.93
C GLN A 1 6.95 16.49 -14.92
N VAL A 2 6.85 15.61 -13.90
CA VAL A 2 7.97 15.45 -12.93
C VAL A 2 9.24 14.87 -13.55
N PHE A 3 9.11 13.85 -14.41
CA PHE A 3 10.26 13.27 -15.10
C PHE A 3 11.00 14.34 -15.92
N GLU A 4 10.29 15.05 -16.81
CA GLU A 4 10.85 16.13 -17.63
C GLU A 4 11.43 17.26 -16.79
N ALA A 5 10.82 17.58 -15.64
CA ALA A 5 11.34 18.60 -14.73
C ALA A 5 12.65 18.20 -14.04
N CYS A 6 12.93 16.89 -13.93
CA CYS A 6 14.15 16.37 -13.32
C CYS A 6 15.19 15.93 -14.36
N ASP A 7 14.78 15.69 -15.61
CA ASP A 7 15.66 15.35 -16.73
C ASP A 7 16.40 16.59 -17.24
N GLU A 8 17.37 17.03 -16.44
CA GLU A 8 18.25 18.15 -16.79
C GLU A 8 18.95 17.85 -18.12
N ASP A 9 18.94 18.82 -19.03
CA ASP A 9 19.45 18.73 -20.41
C ASP A 9 18.66 17.83 -21.39
N ASN A 10 17.45 17.35 -21.03
CA ASN A 10 16.62 16.48 -21.87
C ASN A 10 17.36 15.23 -22.36
N LYS A 11 18.06 14.56 -21.44
CA LYS A 11 18.88 13.37 -21.74
C LYS A 11 18.01 12.16 -22.09
N GLY A 12 16.72 12.19 -21.73
CA GLY A 12 15.79 11.08 -21.86
C GLY A 12 15.89 10.06 -20.71
N TYR A 13 16.68 10.36 -19.67
CA TYR A 13 16.88 9.49 -18.53
C TYR A 13 17.16 10.29 -17.25
N LEU A 14 16.76 9.74 -16.10
CA LEU A 14 17.12 10.29 -14.80
C LEU A 14 18.41 9.66 -14.28
N SER A 15 19.36 10.53 -13.94
CA SER A 15 20.53 10.14 -13.16
C SER A 15 20.15 9.76 -11.73
N ARG A 16 21.16 9.33 -10.97
CA ARG A 16 20.98 9.02 -9.55
C ARG A 16 20.50 10.22 -8.74
N GLU A 17 20.93 11.41 -9.11
CA GLU A 17 20.61 12.66 -8.46
C GLU A 17 19.21 13.12 -8.88
N ASP A 18 18.90 13.07 -10.17
CA ASP A 18 17.60 13.43 -10.74
C ASP A 18 16.47 12.58 -10.14
N PHE A 19 16.72 11.28 -9.97
CA PHE A 19 15.77 10.38 -9.32
C PHE A 19 15.46 10.79 -7.87
N LYS A 20 16.47 11.21 -7.10
CA LYS A 20 16.25 11.67 -5.71
C LYS A 20 15.37 12.92 -5.69
N VAL A 21 15.62 13.86 -6.60
CA VAL A 21 14.80 15.08 -6.74
C VAL A 21 13.37 14.71 -7.09
N ALA A 22 13.17 13.79 -8.05
CA ALA A 22 11.85 13.33 -8.43
C ALA A 22 11.07 12.68 -7.28
N VAL A 23 11.73 11.88 -6.42
CA VAL A 23 11.10 11.31 -5.21
C VAL A 23 10.68 12.40 -4.23
N VAL A 24 11.53 13.41 -4.00
CA VAL A 24 11.20 14.55 -3.13
C VAL A 24 9.99 15.32 -3.69
N MET A 25 9.94 15.56 -5.01
CA MET A 25 8.83 16.27 -5.65
C MET A 25 7.51 15.47 -5.59
N LEU A 26 7.56 14.15 -5.77
CA LEU A 26 6.35 13.33 -5.82
C LEU A 26 5.81 12.93 -4.44
N PHE A 27 6.68 12.72 -3.47
CA PHE A 27 6.34 12.11 -2.18
C PHE A 27 6.76 12.94 -0.97
N GLY A 28 7.45 14.06 -1.16
CA GLY A 28 7.79 15.00 -0.08
C GLY A 28 8.88 14.52 0.88
N TYR A 29 9.60 13.44 0.56
CA TYR A 29 10.67 12.92 1.41
C TYR A 29 11.94 12.60 0.61
N LYS A 30 13.08 12.62 1.28
CA LYS A 30 14.38 12.26 0.70
C LYS A 30 14.57 10.73 0.75
N PRO A 31 14.74 10.04 -0.39
CA PRO A 31 14.93 8.59 -0.38
C PRO A 31 16.24 8.18 0.30
N SER A 32 16.22 7.01 0.94
CA SER A 32 17.40 6.46 1.61
C SER A 32 18.44 5.97 0.60
N LYS A 33 19.69 5.80 1.03
CA LYS A 33 20.73 5.22 0.17
C LYS A 33 20.33 3.84 -0.37
N VAL A 34 19.73 3.01 0.48
CA VAL A 34 19.26 1.66 0.12
C VAL A 34 18.15 1.71 -0.93
N GLU A 35 17.18 2.62 -0.78
CA GLU A 35 16.10 2.78 -1.75
C GLU A 35 16.65 3.18 -3.12
N VAL A 36 17.55 4.16 -3.15
CA VAL A 36 18.20 4.61 -4.39
C VAL A 36 19.05 3.47 -4.98
N ASP A 37 19.84 2.77 -4.17
CA ASP A 37 20.69 1.67 -4.64
C ASP A 37 19.85 0.52 -5.23
N SER A 38 18.72 0.18 -4.60
CA SER A 38 17.81 -0.86 -5.10
C SER A 38 17.26 -0.50 -6.48
N VAL A 39 16.82 0.75 -6.66
CA VAL A 39 16.30 1.22 -7.95
C VAL A 39 17.41 1.28 -9.00
N MET A 40 18.58 1.85 -8.68
CA MET A 40 19.68 2.00 -9.63
C MET A 40 20.26 0.64 -10.05
N SER A 41 20.33 -0.33 -9.13
CA SER A 41 20.82 -1.68 -9.44
C SER A 41 19.90 -2.45 -10.39
N SER A 42 18.63 -2.05 -10.48
CA SER A 42 17.69 -2.65 -11.43
C SER A 42 17.86 -2.12 -12.86
N VAL A 43 18.58 -1.01 -13.06
CA VAL A 43 18.83 -0.40 -14.38
C VAL A 43 19.81 -1.29 -15.15
N GLN A 44 19.49 -1.56 -16.42
CA GLN A 44 20.35 -2.39 -17.26
C GLN A 44 21.69 -1.65 -17.52
N PRO A 45 22.83 -2.37 -17.58
CA PRO A 45 24.17 -1.75 -17.72
C PRO A 45 24.34 -0.83 -18.94
N GLU A 46 23.60 -1.09 -20.02
CA GLU A 46 23.58 -0.32 -21.26
C GLU A 46 22.85 1.03 -21.13
N ASN A 47 22.02 1.20 -20.10
CA ASN A 47 21.25 2.41 -19.89
C ASN A 47 22.04 3.38 -18.99
N SER A 48 22.16 4.63 -19.44
CA SER A 48 22.84 5.69 -18.69
C SER A 48 22.09 6.14 -17.43
N GLY A 49 20.85 5.68 -17.23
CA GLY A 49 20.02 5.96 -16.06
C GLY A 49 18.60 5.41 -16.19
N ILE A 50 17.67 5.95 -15.41
CA ILE A 50 16.28 5.49 -15.40
C ILE A 50 15.50 6.15 -16.54
N LEU A 51 15.07 5.35 -17.51
CA LEU A 51 14.20 5.81 -18.60
C LEU A 51 12.78 6.12 -18.12
N LEU A 52 12.06 6.94 -18.88
CA LEU A 52 10.70 7.39 -18.56
C LEU A 52 9.75 6.24 -18.24
N GLU A 53 9.71 5.20 -19.07
CA GLU A 53 8.82 4.05 -18.86
C GLU A 53 9.06 3.37 -17.52
N LYS A 54 10.33 3.13 -17.20
CA LYS A 54 10.73 2.53 -15.93
C LYS A 54 10.40 3.44 -14.75
N PHE A 55 10.64 4.73 -14.89
CA PHE A 55 10.28 5.72 -13.88
C PHE A 55 8.77 5.70 -13.59
N LEU A 56 7.93 5.70 -14.64
CA LEU A 56 6.48 5.65 -14.47
C LEU A 56 6.03 4.39 -13.76
N ASN A 57 6.60 3.22 -14.09
CA ASN A 57 6.28 1.96 -13.40
C ASN A 57 6.66 2.03 -11.92
N LEU A 58 7.88 2.46 -11.60
CA LEU A 58 8.34 2.59 -10.21
C LEU A 58 7.46 3.53 -9.39
N MET A 59 7.15 4.72 -9.93
CA MET A 59 6.36 5.72 -9.21
C MET A 59 4.89 5.33 -9.09
N SER A 60 4.32 4.66 -10.09
CA SER A 60 2.93 4.18 -10.05
C SER A 60 2.77 3.08 -9.01
N THR A 61 3.66 2.08 -9.00
CA THR A 61 3.66 1.02 -7.98
C THR A 61 3.81 1.61 -6.58
N LYS A 62 4.76 2.54 -6.39
CA LYS A 62 4.99 3.17 -5.08
C LYS A 62 3.78 3.99 -4.62
N LYS A 63 3.15 4.76 -5.51
CA LYS A 63 1.92 5.49 -5.20
C LYS A 63 0.78 4.54 -4.84
N ALA A 64 0.61 3.45 -5.58
CA ALA A 64 -0.41 2.44 -5.27
C ALA A 64 -0.20 1.85 -3.87
N VAL A 65 1.04 1.49 -3.51
CA VAL A 65 1.36 0.98 -2.17
C VAL A 65 1.07 2.00 -1.07
N GLN A 66 1.43 3.28 -1.27
CA GLN A 66 1.11 4.33 -0.28
C GLN A 66 -0.40 4.58 -0.15
N LEU A 67 -1.13 4.54 -1.26
CA LEU A 67 -2.58 4.68 -1.25
C LEU A 67 -3.22 3.51 -0.50
N LEU A 68 -2.82 2.27 -0.80
CA LEU A 68 -3.29 1.06 -0.12
C LEU A 68 -3.00 1.08 1.38
N ASP A 69 -1.79 1.48 1.80
CA ASP A 69 -1.43 1.63 3.21
C ASP A 69 -2.32 2.69 3.89
N SER A 70 -2.54 3.82 3.20
CA SER A 70 -3.42 4.89 3.71
C SER A 70 -4.89 4.46 3.78
N GLU A 71 -5.40 3.72 2.80
CA GLU A 71 -6.78 3.23 2.77
C GLU A 71 -7.02 2.18 3.85
N THR A 72 -6.11 1.20 3.97
CA THR A 72 -6.18 0.17 5.01
C THR A 72 -6.18 0.80 6.39
N ARG A 73 -5.36 1.83 6.61
CA ARG A 73 -5.32 2.56 7.87
C ARG A 73 -6.56 3.40 8.12
N HIS A 74 -7.10 4.08 7.10
CA HIS A 74 -8.37 4.79 7.23
C HIS A 74 -9.54 3.85 7.55
N ILE A 75 -9.61 2.69 6.91
CA ILE A 75 -10.63 1.68 7.20
C ILE A 75 -10.48 1.17 8.63
N PHE A 76 -9.25 0.83 9.05
CA PHE A 76 -9.01 0.38 10.42
C PHE A 76 -9.46 1.42 11.45
N THR A 77 -9.10 2.70 11.27
CA THR A 77 -9.54 3.78 12.15
C THR A 77 -11.06 3.99 12.11
N ALA A 78 -11.71 3.77 10.98
CA ALA A 78 -13.17 3.82 10.90
C ALA A 78 -13.85 2.67 11.66
N PHE A 79 -13.19 1.51 11.77
CA PHE A 79 -13.66 0.38 12.56
C PHE A 79 -13.38 0.59 14.06
N ASP A 80 -12.24 1.17 14.41
CA ASP A 80 -11.83 1.44 15.79
C ASP A 80 -12.47 2.73 16.32
N MET A 81 -13.80 2.70 16.50
CA MET A 81 -14.58 3.86 16.92
C MET A 81 -14.17 4.47 18.27
N GLN A 82 -13.41 3.72 19.08
CA GLN A 82 -12.95 4.14 20.40
C GLN A 82 -11.44 4.45 20.45
N ASP A 83 -10.76 4.42 19.30
CA ASP A 83 -9.32 4.74 19.15
C ASP A 83 -8.42 3.97 20.13
N ARG A 84 -8.68 2.66 20.28
CA ARG A 84 -7.92 1.78 21.17
C ARG A 84 -6.63 1.26 20.54
N GLY A 85 -6.50 1.34 19.22
CA GLY A 85 -5.43 0.73 18.43
C GLY A 85 -5.66 -0.74 18.09
N PHE A 86 -6.83 -1.30 18.39
CA PHE A 86 -7.23 -2.68 18.12
C PHE A 86 -8.75 -2.80 17.95
N LEU A 87 -9.19 -3.78 17.17
CA LEU A 87 -10.60 -4.06 16.92
C LEU A 87 -11.08 -5.23 17.76
N THR A 88 -12.20 -5.05 18.43
CA THR A 88 -12.91 -6.12 19.14
C THR A 88 -13.94 -6.76 18.21
N LEU A 89 -14.44 -7.93 18.60
CA LEU A 89 -15.56 -8.57 17.91
C LEU A 89 -16.81 -7.67 17.84
N GLU A 90 -17.03 -6.83 18.86
CA GLU A 90 -18.15 -5.90 18.88
C GLU A 90 -18.00 -4.80 17.80
N ASP A 91 -16.79 -4.27 17.61
CA ASP A 91 -16.53 -3.27 16.56
C ASP A 91 -16.75 -3.88 15.17
N PHE A 92 -16.23 -5.11 14.95
CA PHE A 92 -16.49 -5.86 13.72
C PHE A 92 -17.99 -6.01 13.45
N LYS A 93 -18.76 -6.50 14.44
CA LYS A 93 -20.22 -6.66 14.30
C LYS A 93 -20.93 -5.35 13.98
N LYS A 94 -20.57 -4.25 14.64
CA LYS A 94 -21.16 -2.93 14.38
C LYS A 94 -20.93 -2.49 12.94
N VAL A 95 -19.71 -2.60 12.45
CA VAL A 95 -19.39 -2.17 11.09
C VAL A 95 -20.03 -3.08 10.04
N PHE A 96 -19.95 -4.40 10.20
CA PHE A 96 -20.57 -5.34 9.25
C PHE A 96 -22.09 -5.18 9.19
N ASN A 97 -22.76 -4.92 10.32
CA ASN A 97 -24.19 -4.59 10.31
C ASN A 97 -24.49 -3.29 9.56
N SER A 98 -23.59 -2.31 9.58
CA SER A 98 -23.77 -1.04 8.86
C SER A 98 -23.51 -1.18 7.35
N VAL A 99 -22.53 -1.98 6.95
CA VAL A 99 -22.08 -2.08 5.55
C VAL A 99 -22.80 -3.20 4.80
N SER A 100 -23.11 -4.32 5.48
CA SER A 100 -23.78 -5.48 4.90
C SER A 100 -24.77 -6.08 5.91
N PRO A 101 -25.93 -5.43 6.16
CA PRO A 101 -26.91 -5.85 7.16
C PRO A 101 -27.56 -7.23 6.89
N ARG A 102 -27.28 -7.85 5.74
CA ARG A 102 -27.75 -9.19 5.39
C ARG A 102 -26.74 -10.29 5.77
N LEU A 103 -25.53 -9.93 6.16
CA LEU A 103 -24.52 -10.89 6.58
C LEU A 103 -24.91 -11.44 7.97
N SER A 104 -24.89 -12.76 8.13
CA SER A 104 -25.24 -13.36 9.42
C SER A 104 -24.15 -13.10 10.46
N GLU A 105 -24.55 -12.94 11.72
CA GLU A 105 -23.61 -12.74 12.84
C GLU A 105 -22.60 -13.89 12.93
N ARG A 106 -23.02 -15.13 12.61
CA ARG A 106 -22.13 -16.29 12.58
C ARG A 106 -20.97 -16.10 11.59
N ILE A 107 -21.25 -15.61 10.38
CA ILE A 107 -20.22 -15.35 9.37
C ILE A 107 -19.26 -14.26 9.85
N VAL A 108 -19.76 -13.22 10.52
CA VAL A 108 -18.91 -12.17 11.08
C VAL A 108 -17.98 -12.71 12.17
N VAL A 109 -18.49 -13.60 13.02
CA VAL A 109 -17.69 -14.25 14.08
C VAL A 109 -16.64 -15.18 13.48
N GLU A 110 -16.98 -15.94 12.44
CA GLU A 110 -16.02 -16.80 11.74
C GLU A 110 -14.93 -15.96 11.07
N ALA A 111 -15.29 -14.88 10.36
CA ALA A 111 -14.33 -13.95 9.77
C ALA A 111 -13.41 -13.31 10.82
N PHE A 112 -13.95 -12.89 11.97
CA PHE A 112 -13.12 -12.34 13.05
C PHE A 112 -12.06 -13.34 13.52
N ARG A 113 -12.45 -14.61 13.70
CA ARG A 113 -11.53 -15.67 14.15
C ARG A 113 -10.45 -16.00 13.13
N GLU A 114 -10.73 -15.81 11.84
CA GLU A 114 -9.71 -16.01 10.79
C GLU A 114 -8.69 -14.87 10.78
N VAL A 115 -9.10 -13.66 11.17
CA VAL A 115 -8.23 -12.48 11.21
C VAL A 115 -7.41 -12.40 12.51
N ASP A 116 -7.99 -12.80 13.64
CA ASP A 116 -7.33 -12.88 14.97
C ASP A 116 -6.34 -14.07 15.00
N GLN A 117 -5.10 -13.83 14.54
CA GLN A 117 -4.11 -14.87 14.28
C GLN A 117 -3.45 -15.38 15.56
N ASP A 118 -3.29 -14.52 16.56
CA ASP A 118 -2.74 -14.90 17.85
C ASP A 118 -3.81 -15.31 18.88
N SER A 119 -5.09 -15.18 18.54
CA SER A 119 -6.24 -15.58 19.35
C SER A 119 -6.31 -14.85 20.69
N ASP A 120 -5.84 -13.60 20.74
CA ASP A 120 -5.90 -12.76 21.94
C ASP A 120 -7.28 -12.10 22.17
N GLY A 121 -8.20 -12.27 21.21
CA GLY A 121 -9.55 -11.69 21.23
C GLY A 121 -9.64 -10.29 20.66
N HIS A 122 -8.56 -9.78 20.09
CA HIS A 122 -8.46 -8.49 19.42
C HIS A 122 -7.82 -8.67 18.04
N VAL A 123 -8.15 -7.77 17.13
CA VAL A 123 -7.48 -7.67 15.84
C VAL A 123 -6.62 -6.42 15.85
N SER A 124 -5.31 -6.64 15.87
CA SER A 124 -4.31 -5.58 15.74
C SER A 124 -4.32 -4.99 14.33
N PHE A 125 -3.74 -3.79 14.16
CA PHE A 125 -3.57 -3.20 12.83
C PHE A 125 -2.81 -4.12 11.86
N LYS A 126 -1.82 -4.87 12.37
CA LYS A 126 -1.00 -5.76 11.56
C LYS A 126 -1.79 -6.95 11.03
N GLU A 127 -2.65 -7.53 11.87
CA GLU A 127 -3.53 -8.63 11.47
C GLU A 127 -4.59 -8.15 10.46
N PHE A 128 -5.17 -6.98 10.71
CA PHE A 128 -6.11 -6.36 9.78
C PHE A 128 -5.46 -6.05 8.42
N GLU A 129 -4.25 -5.49 8.42
CA GLU A 129 -3.50 -5.20 7.20
C GLU A 129 -3.19 -6.48 6.43
N SER A 130 -2.78 -7.54 7.14
CA SER A 130 -2.55 -8.86 6.56
C SER A 130 -3.82 -9.38 5.85
N ALA A 131 -4.96 -9.38 6.54
CA ALA A 131 -6.23 -9.82 5.98
C ALA A 131 -6.68 -9.02 4.75
N MET A 132 -6.50 -7.69 4.76
CA MET A 132 -6.82 -6.83 3.62
C MET A 132 -5.93 -7.09 2.40
N LYS A 133 -4.64 -7.40 2.61
CA LYS A 133 -3.73 -7.77 1.53
C LYS A 133 -4.14 -9.09 0.87
N TYR A 134 -4.47 -10.11 1.68
CA TYR A 134 -4.93 -11.41 1.16
C TYR A 134 -6.25 -11.30 0.38
N GLY A 135 -7.19 -10.48 0.83
CA GLY A 135 -8.46 -10.28 0.13
C GLY A 135 -8.31 -9.62 -1.25
N GLN A 136 -7.28 -8.78 -1.46
CA GLN A 136 -7.03 -8.14 -2.76
C GLN A 136 -6.35 -9.05 -3.77
N ASP A 137 -5.54 -10.01 -3.33
CA ASP A 137 -4.91 -11.01 -4.20
C ASP A 137 -5.96 -11.95 -4.81
N GLU A 138 -6.96 -12.40 -4.03
CA GLU A 138 -8.04 -13.26 -4.56
C GLU A 138 -9.01 -12.50 -5.49
N VAL A 139 -9.39 -11.26 -5.14
CA VAL A 139 -10.26 -10.43 -5.99
C VAL A 139 -9.56 -10.07 -7.31
N SER A 140 -8.25 -9.81 -7.30
CA SER A 140 -7.48 -9.60 -8.54
C SER A 140 -7.41 -10.86 -9.40
N THR A 141 -7.22 -12.03 -8.79
CA THR A 141 -7.14 -13.31 -9.54
C THR A 141 -8.47 -13.66 -10.22
N LEU A 142 -9.61 -13.32 -9.61
CA LEU A 142 -10.94 -13.56 -10.18
C LEU A 142 -11.34 -12.60 -11.30
N TYR A 143 -10.74 -11.40 -11.36
CA TYR A 143 -11.01 -10.43 -12.44
C TYR A 143 -10.15 -10.65 -13.69
N PHE A 144 -9.05 -11.40 -13.57
CA PHE A 144 -8.14 -11.71 -14.68
C PHE A 144 -8.14 -13.20 -15.11
N ALA A 145 -9.09 -14.01 -14.63
CA ALA A 145 -9.31 -15.39 -15.03
C ALA A 145 -10.46 -15.55 -16.03
#